data_AF-A0A2M8LHK6-F1
#
_entry.id   AF-A0A2M8LHK6-F1
#
_cell.length_a   1.000
_cell.length_b   1.000
_cell.length_c   1.000
_cell.angle_alpha   90.00
_cell.angle_beta   90.00
_cell.angle_gamma   90.00
#
_symmetry.space_group_name_H-M   'P 1'
#
loop_
_entity.id
_entity.type
_entity.pdbx_description
1 polymer ?
#
loop_
_entity_poly.entity_id
_entity_poly.type
_entity_poly.pdbx_seq_one_letter_code
_entity_poly.pdbx_strand_id
1 'polypeptide(L)'
;MIIWGAMAIPIVVAIVLYAWFRHKTVAWEFIVPFAVSIVCIAGFKYGTEMVQTADTEFWGGWATHAEYFERWDEEVPCTHTKYCDQPSTCTNSDGSTYSCTERVACGTEHLYDVDDHPPRWVLHDSNGESQSISSGQFEGLVSKWHSRVFVDMHRDYHSIDGDKYVATWNTKDDASFVEVTTRHTYENRVQASTSVFNFEEVNPKVWGLYEYPGIGSWDQPAILGNGGSETREADTLLRFWNAKIGRNKQVKMFVLVFGPESTLETGLAQESYWKGGNKNEFILALGTDRSGKVTWTHVISWTEQDRLKIDVREYALNQGTLDLVDLVDYMVPEVRKRFVRKPFADFSYLTVEPPGWAVVLSYFLTLLINLGLSFWIINNRHEEWTSSRSRHYE
;
A
#
# COMPACT_ATOMS: atom_id res chain seq x y z
N MET A 1 15.77 -0.07 -21.44
CA MET A 1 16.03 1.13 -22.30
C MET A 1 14.96 1.45 -23.35
N ILE A 2 14.07 0.51 -23.70
CA ILE A 2 13.11 0.64 -24.82
C ILE A 2 12.10 1.78 -24.63
N ILE A 3 11.73 2.09 -23.38
CA ILE A 3 10.73 3.12 -23.06
C ILE A 3 11.11 4.53 -23.57
N TRP A 4 12.40 4.84 -23.66
CA TRP A 4 12.87 6.12 -24.20
C TRP A 4 12.69 6.25 -25.71
N GLY A 5 12.45 5.14 -26.42
CA GLY A 5 12.13 5.18 -27.84
C GLY A 5 10.82 5.92 -28.15
N ALA A 6 9.94 6.13 -27.17
CA ALA A 6 8.75 6.97 -27.31
C ALA A 6 9.08 8.43 -27.69
N MET A 7 10.33 8.88 -27.46
CA MET A 7 10.83 10.19 -27.90
C MET A 7 10.87 10.36 -29.43
N ALA A 8 10.72 9.29 -30.21
CA ALA A 8 10.53 9.41 -31.66
C ALA A 8 9.23 10.15 -32.02
N ILE A 9 8.20 10.07 -31.17
CA ILE A 9 6.89 10.69 -31.40
C ILE A 9 6.97 12.22 -31.50
N PRO A 10 7.52 12.96 -30.50
CA PRO A 10 7.65 14.42 -30.62
C PRO A 10 8.52 14.85 -31.82
N ILE A 11 9.49 14.04 -32.25
CA ILE A 11 10.29 14.31 -33.47
C ILE A 11 9.40 14.27 -34.72
N VAL A 12 8.61 13.21 -34.89
CA VAL A 12 7.69 13.09 -36.03
C VAL A 12 6.65 14.20 -36.01
N VAL A 13 6.12 14.52 -34.83
CA VAL A 13 5.12 15.58 -34.65
C VAL A 13 5.70 16.95 -35.00
N ALA A 14 6.93 17.25 -34.60
CA ALA A 14 7.59 18.50 -34.98
C ALA A 14 7.81 18.60 -36.50
N ILE A 15 8.17 17.51 -37.17
CA ILE A 15 8.31 17.47 -38.65
C ILE A 15 6.96 17.77 -39.32
N VAL A 16 5.87 17.16 -38.85
CA VAL A 16 4.52 17.37 -39.40
C VAL A 16 4.04 18.81 -39.17
N LEU A 17 4.20 19.34 -37.96
CA LEU A 17 3.85 20.73 -37.63
C LEU A 17 4.64 21.72 -38.50
N TYR A 18 5.94 21.49 -38.69
CA TYR A 18 6.78 22.33 -39.54
C TYR A 18 6.39 22.24 -41.03
N ALA A 19 6.07 21.04 -41.53
CA ALA A 19 5.74 20.85 -42.94
C ALA A 19 4.37 21.44 -43.33
N TRP A 20 3.36 21.33 -42.47
CA TRP A 20 1.97 21.68 -42.82
C TRP A 20 1.43 22.94 -42.12
N PHE A 21 2.00 23.33 -40.97
CA PHE A 21 1.48 24.43 -40.14
C PHE A 21 2.53 25.51 -39.84
N ARG A 22 3.54 25.65 -40.72
CA ARG A 22 4.62 26.65 -40.58
C ARG A 22 4.15 28.10 -40.38
N HIS A 23 2.97 28.44 -40.89
CA HIS A 23 2.39 29.79 -40.81
C HIS A 23 1.60 30.04 -39.51
N LYS A 24 1.45 29.03 -38.65
CA LYS A 24 0.71 29.10 -37.38
C LYS A 24 1.56 28.75 -36.16
N THR A 25 2.89 28.63 -36.33
CA THR A 25 3.79 28.08 -35.30
C THR A 25 4.98 28.99 -35.06
N VAL A 26 5.36 29.15 -33.79
CA VAL A 26 6.53 29.92 -33.33
C VAL A 26 7.66 28.98 -32.93
N ALA A 27 8.93 29.37 -33.13
CA ALA A 27 10.09 28.50 -32.95
C ALA A 27 10.20 27.84 -31.56
N TRP A 28 9.76 28.53 -30.48
CA TRP A 28 9.83 27.98 -29.12
C TRP A 28 8.73 26.94 -28.83
N GLU A 29 7.61 26.96 -29.57
CA GLU A 29 6.51 26.01 -29.39
C GLU A 29 6.94 24.59 -29.76
N PHE A 30 7.92 24.44 -30.65
CA PHE A 30 8.52 23.14 -30.96
C PHE A 30 9.28 22.52 -29.78
N ILE A 31 9.70 23.30 -28.79
CA ILE A 31 10.40 22.79 -27.60
C ILE A 31 9.41 22.18 -26.61
N VAL A 32 8.17 22.69 -26.57
CA VAL A 32 7.16 22.29 -25.58
C VAL A 32 6.81 20.79 -25.69
N PRO A 33 6.48 20.22 -26.87
CA PRO A 33 6.20 18.79 -27.00
C PRO A 33 7.36 17.91 -26.56
N PHE A 34 8.61 18.30 -26.81
CA PHE A 34 9.78 17.55 -26.36
C PHE A 34 9.94 17.59 -24.85
N ALA A 35 9.90 18.79 -24.25
CA ALA A 35 10.04 18.94 -22.80
C ALA A 35 8.95 18.18 -22.04
N VAL A 36 7.70 18.32 -22.46
CA VAL A 36 6.57 17.61 -21.85
C VAL A 36 6.72 16.09 -22.04
N SER A 37 7.08 15.62 -23.24
CA SER A 37 7.27 14.18 -23.48
C SER A 37 8.39 13.59 -22.61
N ILE A 38 9.51 14.29 -22.44
CA ILE A 38 10.62 13.84 -21.57
C ILE A 38 10.13 13.70 -20.12
N VAL A 39 9.46 14.73 -19.59
CA VAL A 39 8.95 14.71 -18.22
C VAL A 39 7.92 13.59 -18.03
N CYS A 40 7.01 13.42 -18.98
CA CYS A 40 6.00 12.36 -18.92
C CYS A 40 6.60 10.96 -19.00
N ILE A 41 7.55 10.72 -19.92
CA ILE A 41 8.22 9.41 -20.04
C ILE A 41 9.04 9.12 -18.79
N ALA A 42 9.77 10.11 -18.26
CA ALA A 42 10.54 9.97 -17.03
C ALA A 42 9.64 9.66 -15.82
N GLY A 43 8.54 10.42 -15.67
CA GLY A 43 7.56 10.21 -14.60
C GLY A 43 6.88 8.85 -14.70
N PHE A 44 6.50 8.42 -15.91
CA PHE A 44 5.86 7.13 -16.13
C PHE A 44 6.84 5.96 -15.90
N LYS A 45 8.09 6.08 -16.34
CA LYS A 45 9.15 5.10 -16.03
C LYS A 45 9.34 4.97 -14.52
N TYR A 46 9.50 6.10 -13.82
CA TYR A 46 9.70 6.11 -12.38
C TYR A 46 8.49 5.52 -11.63
N GLY A 47 7.26 5.91 -11.99
CA GLY A 47 6.05 5.36 -11.41
C GLY A 47 5.91 3.85 -11.65
N THR A 48 6.22 3.39 -12.86
CA THR A 48 6.20 1.96 -13.22
C THR A 48 7.27 1.16 -12.47
N GLU A 49 8.46 1.73 -12.28
CA GLU A 49 9.52 1.13 -11.45
C GLU A 49 9.07 1.03 -10.00
N MET A 50 8.56 2.12 -9.41
CA MET A 50 8.05 2.15 -8.03
C MET A 50 6.98 1.08 -7.80
N VAL A 51 6.02 0.94 -8.72
CA VAL A 51 4.95 -0.07 -8.61
C VAL A 51 5.50 -1.49 -8.72
N GLN A 52 6.46 -1.74 -9.61
CA GLN A 52 7.06 -3.07 -9.77
C GLN A 52 7.97 -3.46 -8.61
N THR A 53 8.63 -2.48 -8.00
CA THR A 53 9.54 -2.74 -6.88
C THR A 53 8.84 -2.70 -5.53
N ALA A 54 7.62 -2.17 -5.44
CA ALA A 54 6.89 -2.14 -4.18
C ALA A 54 6.56 -3.56 -3.72
N ASP A 55 6.87 -3.84 -2.46
CA ASP A 55 6.57 -5.11 -1.81
C ASP A 55 6.14 -4.86 -0.35
N THR A 56 5.52 -5.84 0.28
CA THR A 56 4.91 -5.69 1.61
C THR A 56 5.72 -6.41 2.68
N GLU A 57 5.78 -5.85 3.88
CA GLU A 57 6.31 -6.54 5.06
C GLU A 57 5.30 -6.50 6.20
N PHE A 58 5.35 -7.50 7.08
CA PHE A 58 4.41 -7.64 8.19
C PHE A 58 5.12 -7.47 9.53
N TRP A 59 4.66 -6.53 10.34
CA TRP A 59 5.24 -6.26 11.66
C TRP A 59 4.33 -6.81 12.75
N GLY A 60 4.89 -7.68 13.59
CA GLY A 60 4.22 -8.19 14.78
C GLY A 60 4.29 -7.19 15.93
N GLY A 61 3.15 -6.92 16.54
CA GLY A 61 3.00 -6.12 17.75
C GLY A 61 1.90 -6.69 18.64
N TRP A 62 1.57 -5.97 19.70
CA TRP A 62 0.44 -6.31 20.57
C TRP A 62 -0.39 -5.08 20.88
N ALA A 63 -1.68 -5.27 21.09
CA ALA A 63 -2.57 -4.18 21.43
C ALA A 63 -2.22 -3.61 22.82
N THR A 64 -2.19 -2.28 22.93
CA THR A 64 -1.88 -1.56 24.18
C THR A 64 -3.13 -0.92 24.77
N HIS A 65 -3.92 -0.27 23.94
CA HIS A 65 -5.20 0.32 24.30
C HIS A 65 -6.10 0.43 23.07
N ALA A 66 -7.40 0.52 23.31
CA ALA A 66 -8.40 0.79 22.31
C ALA A 66 -9.23 2.00 22.75
N GLU A 67 -9.66 2.79 21.78
CA GLU A 67 -10.42 4.01 21.98
C GLU A 67 -11.72 3.94 21.19
N TYR A 68 -12.82 4.29 21.85
CA TYR A 68 -14.11 4.53 21.23
C TYR A 68 -14.41 6.02 21.34
N PHE A 69 -14.68 6.65 20.22
CA PHE A 69 -15.16 8.02 20.13
C PHE A 69 -16.64 7.99 19.78
N GLU A 70 -17.45 8.63 20.61
CA GLU A 70 -18.87 8.82 20.33
C GLU A 70 -19.07 9.76 19.14
N ARG A 71 -20.29 9.73 18.60
CA ARG A 71 -20.74 10.70 17.60
C ARG A 71 -20.70 12.10 18.23
N TRP A 72 -20.25 13.09 17.48
CA TRP A 72 -20.29 14.49 17.88
C TRP A 72 -20.48 15.41 16.68
N ASP A 73 -20.85 16.67 16.91
CA ASP A 73 -21.00 17.67 15.85
C ASP A 73 -20.36 19.01 16.23
N GLU A 74 -19.88 19.76 15.23
CA GLU A 74 -19.27 21.08 15.43
C GLU A 74 -19.80 22.12 14.45
N GLU A 75 -19.81 23.39 14.89
CA GLU A 75 -20.06 24.51 13.99
C GLU A 75 -18.77 24.86 13.24
N VAL A 76 -18.77 24.69 11.93
CA VAL A 76 -17.66 25.10 11.06
C VAL A 76 -18.01 26.43 10.41
N PRO A 77 -17.25 27.51 10.66
CA PRO A 77 -17.52 28.81 10.06
C PRO A 77 -17.48 28.74 8.53
N CYS A 78 -18.59 29.10 7.90
CA CYS A 78 -18.73 29.14 6.46
C CYS A 78 -19.68 30.28 6.07
N THR A 79 -19.47 30.93 4.94
CA THR A 79 -20.37 32.02 4.52
C THR A 79 -21.00 31.65 3.19
N HIS A 80 -22.28 31.31 3.23
CA HIS A 80 -23.04 31.03 2.02
C HIS A 80 -23.86 32.26 1.62
N THR A 81 -23.70 32.68 0.35
CA THR A 81 -24.39 33.87 -0.17
C THR A 81 -25.82 33.52 -0.51
N LYS A 82 -26.78 34.23 0.09
CA LYS A 82 -28.19 34.12 -0.26
C LYS A 82 -28.47 34.91 -1.53
N TYR A 83 -29.09 34.25 -2.50
CA TYR A 83 -29.53 34.88 -3.75
C TYR A 83 -31.04 35.13 -3.73
N CYS A 84 -31.45 36.32 -4.17
CA CYS A 84 -32.85 36.70 -4.33
C CYS A 84 -33.14 37.04 -5.78
N ASP A 85 -34.35 36.72 -6.20
CA ASP A 85 -34.88 37.06 -7.50
C ASP A 85 -35.42 38.50 -7.47
N GLN A 86 -34.88 39.37 -8.33
CA GLN A 86 -35.36 40.74 -8.50
C GLN A 86 -35.88 40.95 -9.93
N PRO A 87 -36.97 41.72 -10.10
CA PRO A 87 -37.43 42.09 -11.42
C PRO A 87 -36.38 42.96 -12.11
N SER A 88 -35.92 42.51 -13.28
CA SER A 88 -34.94 43.18 -14.13
C SER A 88 -35.51 43.36 -15.53
N THR A 89 -34.92 44.25 -16.32
CA THR A 89 -35.37 44.51 -17.69
C THR A 89 -34.36 43.90 -18.67
N CYS A 90 -34.78 42.87 -19.39
CA CYS A 90 -33.95 42.20 -20.38
C CYS A 90 -34.26 42.74 -21.78
N THR A 91 -33.25 42.75 -22.65
CA THR A 91 -33.38 43.23 -24.04
C THR A 91 -33.21 42.06 -25.00
N ASN A 92 -34.19 41.90 -25.90
CA ASN A 92 -34.12 40.95 -27.00
C ASN A 92 -33.11 41.41 -28.06
N SER A 93 -32.68 40.49 -28.92
CA SER A 93 -31.75 40.76 -30.02
C SER A 93 -32.30 41.74 -31.08
N ASP A 94 -33.60 42.03 -31.07
CA ASP A 94 -34.27 43.05 -31.90
C ASP A 94 -34.37 44.43 -31.22
N GLY A 95 -33.85 44.57 -30.00
CA GLY A 95 -33.88 45.81 -29.22
C GLY A 95 -35.15 46.03 -28.38
N SER A 96 -36.12 45.11 -28.43
CA SER A 96 -37.32 45.18 -27.58
C SER A 96 -37.03 44.75 -26.14
N THR A 97 -37.58 45.46 -25.16
CA THR A 97 -37.39 45.15 -23.72
C THR A 97 -38.57 44.38 -23.14
N TYR A 98 -38.29 43.38 -22.30
CA TYR A 98 -39.30 42.64 -21.55
C TYR A 98 -38.89 42.48 -20.08
N SER A 99 -39.88 42.24 -19.21
CA SER A 99 -39.63 41.97 -17.80
C SER A 99 -39.05 40.57 -17.64
N CYS A 100 -37.88 40.49 -17.01
CA CYS A 100 -37.22 39.25 -16.67
C CYS A 100 -36.87 39.25 -15.18
N THR A 101 -36.34 38.14 -14.70
CA THR A 101 -35.94 37.99 -13.30
C THR A 101 -34.45 37.73 -13.28
N GLU A 102 -33.72 38.55 -12.54
CA GLU A 102 -32.28 38.41 -12.33
C GLU A 102 -32.03 37.98 -10.89
N ARG A 103 -31.11 37.03 -10.74
CA ARG A 103 -30.73 36.47 -9.43
C ARG A 103 -29.56 37.28 -8.88
N VAL A 104 -29.80 38.08 -7.84
CA VAL A 104 -28.80 38.95 -7.21
C VAL A 104 -28.46 38.48 -5.80
N ALA A 105 -27.20 38.65 -5.38
CA ALA A 105 -26.79 38.40 -4.01
C ALA A 105 -27.47 39.43 -3.08
N CYS A 106 -28.35 38.96 -2.20
CA CYS A 106 -29.19 39.81 -1.35
C CYS A 106 -28.91 39.66 0.14
N GLY A 107 -27.98 38.79 0.52
CA GLY A 107 -27.56 38.60 1.92
C GLY A 107 -26.75 37.33 2.13
N THR A 108 -26.70 36.88 3.38
CA THR A 108 -26.03 35.65 3.81
C THR A 108 -27.09 34.65 4.24
N GLU A 109 -26.98 33.40 3.79
CA GLU A 109 -27.94 32.34 4.12
C GLU A 109 -27.71 31.81 5.54
N HIS A 110 -26.46 31.46 5.86
CA HIS A 110 -25.98 31.10 7.19
C HIS A 110 -24.49 31.43 7.33
N LEU A 111 -24.02 31.50 8.58
CA LEU A 111 -22.64 31.88 8.95
C LEU A 111 -21.78 30.68 9.37
N TYR A 112 -22.37 29.49 9.43
CA TYR A 112 -21.71 28.24 9.80
C TYR A 112 -22.47 27.06 9.21
N ASP A 113 -21.76 25.98 8.96
CA ASP A 113 -22.28 24.65 8.67
C ASP A 113 -22.10 23.78 9.92
N VAL A 114 -22.93 22.74 10.06
CA VAL A 114 -22.78 21.77 11.15
C VAL A 114 -22.15 20.51 10.57
N ASP A 115 -20.90 20.25 10.94
CA ASP A 115 -20.17 19.04 10.53
C ASP A 115 -20.45 17.92 11.54
N ASP A 116 -20.99 16.80 11.04
CA ASP A 116 -21.30 15.60 11.83
C ASP A 116 -20.15 14.60 11.76
N HIS A 117 -19.62 14.23 12.93
CA HIS A 117 -18.56 13.25 13.08
C HIS A 117 -19.14 11.93 13.58
N PRO A 118 -19.16 10.86 12.76
CA PRO A 118 -19.73 9.58 13.16
C PRO A 118 -18.88 8.89 14.24
N PRO A 119 -19.48 7.95 15.00
CA PRO A 119 -18.74 7.21 16.01
C PRO A 119 -17.64 6.36 15.37
N ARG A 120 -16.48 6.29 16.01
CA ARG A 120 -15.33 5.52 15.50
C ARG A 120 -14.61 4.79 16.63
N TRP A 121 -14.03 3.64 16.28
CA TRP A 121 -13.25 2.82 17.20
C TRP A 121 -11.86 2.59 16.63
N VAL A 122 -10.85 2.73 17.48
CA VAL A 122 -9.43 2.64 17.09
C VAL A 122 -8.69 1.74 18.07
N LEU A 123 -7.87 0.84 17.56
CA LEU A 123 -6.93 0.04 18.33
C LEU A 123 -5.52 0.60 18.13
N HIS A 124 -4.77 0.74 19.23
CA HIS A 124 -3.38 1.18 19.22
C HIS A 124 -2.48 0.03 19.63
N ASP A 125 -1.41 -0.18 18.86
CA ASP A 125 -0.48 -1.29 19.08
C ASP A 125 0.83 -0.85 19.78
N SER A 126 1.71 -1.83 20.03
CA SER A 126 2.99 -1.62 20.70
C SER A 126 4.10 -1.05 19.80
N ASN A 127 3.86 -0.98 18.49
CA ASN A 127 4.71 -0.34 17.51
C ASN A 127 4.38 1.14 17.32
N GLY A 128 3.28 1.62 17.91
CA GLY A 128 2.79 3.00 17.76
C GLY A 128 1.86 3.18 16.56
N GLU A 129 1.38 2.08 15.99
CA GLU A 129 0.43 2.07 14.88
C GLU A 129 -1.00 2.06 15.41
N SER A 130 -1.92 2.62 14.61
CA SER A 130 -3.34 2.67 14.91
C SER A 130 -4.15 2.04 13.77
N GLN A 131 -5.19 1.30 14.12
CA GLN A 131 -6.09 0.69 13.14
C GLN A 131 -7.55 0.84 13.54
N SER A 132 -8.42 1.04 12.55
CA SER A 132 -9.86 1.09 12.78
C SER A 132 -10.36 -0.30 13.20
N ILE A 133 -11.23 -0.34 14.20
CA ILE A 133 -11.92 -1.56 14.63
C ILE A 133 -13.44 -1.34 14.62
N SER A 134 -14.18 -2.44 14.77
CA SER A 134 -15.63 -2.43 14.94
C SER A 134 -16.02 -2.26 16.41
N SER A 135 -17.27 -1.86 16.64
CA SER A 135 -17.85 -1.79 17.98
C SER A 135 -17.77 -3.13 18.73
N GLY A 136 -18.10 -4.26 18.08
CA GLY A 136 -18.05 -5.58 18.73
C GLY A 136 -16.64 -6.00 19.12
N GLN A 137 -15.63 -5.60 18.34
CA GLN A 137 -14.23 -5.80 18.68
C GLN A 137 -13.80 -4.97 19.91
N PHE A 138 -14.19 -3.69 19.96
CA PHE A 138 -13.91 -2.84 21.12
C PHE A 138 -14.53 -3.41 22.40
N GLU A 139 -15.80 -3.80 22.36
CA GLU A 139 -16.47 -4.42 23.51
C GLU A 139 -15.82 -5.76 23.91
N GLY A 140 -15.32 -6.53 22.93
CA GLY A 140 -14.51 -7.71 23.17
C GLY A 140 -13.22 -7.41 23.95
N LEU A 141 -12.54 -6.32 23.62
CA LEU A 141 -11.33 -5.87 24.33
C LEU A 141 -11.65 -5.33 25.72
N VAL A 142 -12.74 -4.57 25.87
CA VAL A 142 -13.24 -4.11 27.19
C VAL A 142 -13.49 -5.30 28.10
N SER A 143 -14.16 -6.34 27.59
CA SER A 143 -14.43 -7.58 28.32
C SER A 143 -13.13 -8.32 28.66
N LYS A 144 -12.23 -8.48 27.69
CA LYS A 144 -10.95 -9.21 27.86
C LYS A 144 -9.99 -8.52 28.82
N TRP A 145 -9.93 -7.19 28.82
CA TRP A 145 -9.01 -6.41 29.65
C TRP A 145 -9.64 -5.93 30.95
N HIS A 146 -10.95 -6.14 31.14
CA HIS A 146 -11.71 -5.63 32.27
C HIS A 146 -11.48 -4.12 32.50
N SER A 147 -11.38 -3.37 31.40
CA SER A 147 -11.04 -1.95 31.41
C SER A 147 -11.98 -1.16 30.51
N ARG A 148 -12.67 -0.17 31.09
CA ARG A 148 -13.41 0.87 30.38
C ARG A 148 -13.34 2.16 31.18
N VAL A 149 -12.61 3.13 30.66
CA VAL A 149 -12.40 4.43 31.29
C VAL A 149 -13.09 5.49 30.44
N PHE A 150 -13.98 6.25 31.04
CA PHE A 150 -14.59 7.41 30.41
C PHE A 150 -13.61 8.59 30.43
N VAL A 151 -13.53 9.31 29.32
CA VAL A 151 -12.70 10.50 29.14
C VAL A 151 -13.57 11.57 28.49
N ASP A 152 -13.88 12.60 29.27
CA ASP A 152 -14.51 13.82 28.79
C ASP A 152 -13.55 14.52 27.83
N MET A 153 -14.00 14.75 26.59
CA MET A 153 -13.17 15.34 25.54
C MET A 153 -13.16 16.87 25.58
N HIS A 154 -14.07 17.51 26.34
CA HIS A 154 -14.23 18.95 26.44
C HIS A 154 -14.24 19.64 25.07
N ARG A 155 -15.07 19.14 24.14
CA ARG A 155 -15.11 19.63 22.76
C ARG A 155 -15.87 20.95 22.69
N ASP A 156 -15.57 21.71 21.63
CA ASP A 156 -16.45 22.79 21.19
C ASP A 156 -17.45 22.16 20.21
N TYR A 157 -18.67 21.92 20.68
CA TYR A 157 -19.70 21.16 19.97
C TYR A 157 -20.94 22.00 19.70
N HIS A 158 -21.71 21.64 18.67
CA HIS A 158 -22.96 22.32 18.35
C HIS A 158 -24.12 21.82 19.21
N SER A 159 -24.48 20.53 19.09
CA SER A 159 -25.61 19.89 19.77
C SER A 159 -25.26 18.54 20.41
N ILE A 160 -24.22 17.86 19.93
CA ILE A 160 -23.79 16.54 20.36
C ILE A 160 -22.30 16.63 20.75
N ASP A 161 -22.02 16.53 22.04
CA ASP A 161 -20.64 16.63 22.58
C ASP A 161 -19.76 15.45 22.17
N GLY A 162 -20.23 14.23 22.46
CA GLY A 162 -19.56 12.98 22.13
C GLY A 162 -18.21 12.79 22.84
N ASP A 163 -18.21 11.88 23.81
CA ASP A 163 -17.04 11.60 24.64
C ASP A 163 -16.19 10.45 24.11
N LYS A 164 -15.11 10.16 24.85
CA LYS A 164 -14.22 9.04 24.56
C LYS A 164 -14.27 7.99 25.66
N TYR A 165 -14.26 6.71 25.26
CA TYR A 165 -14.02 5.59 26.16
C TYR A 165 -12.70 4.92 25.79
N VAL A 166 -11.90 4.59 26.79
CA VAL A 166 -10.59 3.95 26.62
C VAL A 166 -10.58 2.61 27.34
N ALA A 167 -10.25 1.55 26.60
CA ALA A 167 -9.94 0.24 27.15
C ALA A 167 -8.42 0.09 27.14
N THR A 168 -7.78 -0.08 28.30
CA THR A 168 -6.32 -0.20 28.39
C THR A 168 -5.94 -1.59 28.83
N TRP A 169 -4.95 -2.18 28.17
CA TRP A 169 -4.35 -3.42 28.62
C TRP A 169 -3.41 -3.15 29.81
N ASN A 170 -3.92 -3.36 31.03
CA ASN A 170 -3.21 -3.01 32.28
C ASN A 170 -2.54 -4.22 32.98
N THR A 171 -2.55 -5.39 32.35
CA THR A 171 -2.10 -6.63 32.99
C THR A 171 -0.87 -7.18 32.27
N LYS A 172 0.15 -7.60 33.03
CA LYS A 172 1.23 -8.47 32.50
C LYS A 172 0.75 -9.93 32.36
N ASP A 173 -0.54 -10.13 32.14
CA ASP A 173 -1.15 -11.44 32.03
C ASP A 173 -1.21 -11.83 30.56
N ASP A 174 -0.47 -12.88 30.21
CA ASP A 174 -0.40 -13.40 28.85
C ASP A 174 -1.76 -13.96 28.38
N ALA A 175 -2.69 -14.33 29.28
CA ALA A 175 -4.03 -14.78 28.88
C ALA A 175 -4.89 -13.64 28.26
N SER A 176 -4.62 -12.40 28.68
CA SER A 176 -5.28 -11.20 28.17
C SER A 176 -4.57 -10.56 26.97
N PHE A 177 -3.45 -11.16 26.53
CA PHE A 177 -2.64 -10.69 25.40
C PHE A 177 -3.44 -10.72 24.09
N VAL A 178 -3.22 -9.71 23.24
CA VAL A 178 -3.86 -9.61 21.93
C VAL A 178 -2.77 -9.24 20.92
N GLU A 179 -2.48 -10.17 20.03
CA GLU A 179 -1.55 -10.02 18.93
C GLU A 179 -2.10 -9.07 17.88
N VAL A 180 -1.22 -8.25 17.30
CA VAL A 180 -1.54 -7.34 16.20
C VAL A 180 -0.47 -7.51 15.12
N THR A 181 -0.87 -7.44 13.86
CA THR A 181 0.00 -7.47 12.69
C THR A 181 -0.33 -6.29 11.80
N THR A 182 0.66 -5.43 11.55
CA THR A 182 0.52 -4.27 10.65
C THR A 182 1.28 -4.51 9.36
N ARG A 183 0.78 -3.93 8.26
CA ARG A 183 1.37 -4.04 6.92
C ARG A 183 2.14 -2.78 6.59
N HIS A 184 3.37 -2.95 6.14
CA HIS A 184 4.24 -1.88 5.67
C HIS A 184 4.68 -2.16 4.24
N THR A 185 5.21 -1.15 3.55
CA THR A 185 5.71 -1.28 2.18
C THR A 185 7.19 -0.96 2.12
N TYR A 186 7.93 -1.69 1.29
CA TYR A 186 9.34 -1.45 1.04
C TYR A 186 9.69 -1.67 -0.43
N GLU A 187 10.89 -1.23 -0.82
CA GLU A 187 11.41 -1.44 -2.17
C GLU A 187 12.13 -2.80 -2.24
N ASN A 188 11.57 -3.71 -3.03
CA ASN A 188 12.13 -4.99 -3.42
C ASN A 188 12.45 -4.97 -4.91
N ARG A 189 13.73 -4.76 -5.25
CA ARG A 189 14.20 -4.82 -6.64
C ARG A 189 14.46 -6.23 -7.14
N VAL A 190 14.63 -7.19 -6.23
CA VAL A 190 14.92 -8.58 -6.54
C VAL A 190 13.74 -9.20 -7.31
N GLN A 191 12.51 -8.94 -6.85
CA GLN A 191 11.31 -9.48 -7.50
C GLN A 191 11.04 -8.95 -8.92
N ALA A 192 11.66 -7.84 -9.31
CA ALA A 192 11.48 -7.19 -10.60
C ALA A 192 12.75 -7.29 -11.47
N SER A 193 13.79 -7.96 -10.97
CA SER A 193 15.04 -8.17 -11.70
C SER A 193 14.96 -9.48 -12.49
N THR A 194 15.40 -9.43 -13.75
CA THR A 194 15.59 -10.61 -14.61
C THR A 194 16.97 -11.27 -14.41
N SER A 195 17.68 -10.94 -13.31
CA SER A 195 19.06 -11.36 -13.07
C SER A 195 19.17 -12.69 -12.29
N VAL A 196 20.21 -12.85 -11.48
CA VAL A 196 20.59 -14.10 -10.76
C VAL A 196 19.50 -14.57 -9.78
N PHE A 197 18.61 -13.67 -9.34
CA PHE A 197 17.51 -13.96 -8.42
C PHE A 197 16.17 -14.13 -9.16
N ASN A 198 16.16 -14.89 -10.24
CA ASN A 198 14.94 -15.16 -10.98
C ASN A 198 14.18 -16.32 -10.33
N PHE A 199 12.99 -16.05 -9.79
CA PHE A 199 12.10 -17.08 -9.27
C PHE A 199 11.25 -17.64 -10.42
N GLU A 200 11.15 -18.96 -10.49
CA GLU A 200 10.34 -19.61 -11.53
C GLU A 200 8.85 -19.33 -11.31
N GLU A 201 8.12 -19.07 -12.39
CA GLU A 201 6.67 -18.98 -12.34
C GLU A 201 6.10 -20.37 -12.06
N VAL A 202 5.55 -20.55 -10.86
CA VAL A 202 4.95 -21.81 -10.42
C VAL A 202 3.43 -21.69 -10.32
N ASN A 203 2.74 -22.77 -10.66
CA ASN A 203 1.28 -22.83 -10.50
C ASN A 203 0.93 -23.33 -9.09
N PRO A 204 0.37 -22.47 -8.21
CA PRO A 204 0.15 -22.83 -6.81
C PRO A 204 -0.85 -23.99 -6.65
N LYS A 205 -1.80 -24.15 -7.56
CA LYS A 205 -2.80 -25.22 -7.50
C LYS A 205 -2.23 -26.60 -7.80
N VAL A 206 -1.22 -26.68 -8.67
CA VAL A 206 -0.58 -27.95 -9.04
C VAL A 206 0.25 -28.48 -7.89
N TRP A 207 0.96 -27.58 -7.21
CA TRP A 207 1.88 -27.93 -6.13
C TRP A 207 1.24 -27.90 -4.74
N GLY A 208 -0.01 -27.45 -4.61
CA GLY A 208 -0.69 -27.31 -3.32
C GLY A 208 -0.05 -26.23 -2.44
N LEU A 209 0.44 -25.14 -3.05
CA LEU A 209 1.13 -24.06 -2.35
C LEU A 209 0.17 -23.22 -1.51
N TYR A 210 0.69 -22.66 -0.43
CA TYR A 210 -0.05 -21.74 0.41
C TYR A 210 -0.03 -20.33 -0.18
N GLU A 211 -1.20 -19.71 -0.18
CA GLU A 211 -1.31 -18.26 -0.36
C GLU A 211 -0.76 -17.54 0.87
N TYR A 212 -0.26 -16.33 0.65
CA TYR A 212 0.09 -15.45 1.75
C TYR A 212 -1.14 -15.22 2.65
N PRO A 213 -1.03 -15.44 3.98
CA PRO A 213 -2.18 -15.30 4.84
C PRO A 213 -2.61 -13.83 4.90
N GLY A 214 -3.90 -13.56 4.77
CA GLY A 214 -4.44 -12.21 4.99
C GLY A 214 -4.33 -11.80 6.45
N ILE A 215 -4.34 -10.48 6.71
CA ILE A 215 -4.62 -9.97 8.05
C ILE A 215 -6.13 -10.11 8.27
N GLY A 216 -6.53 -10.83 9.31
CA GLY A 216 -7.92 -11.01 9.70
C GLY A 216 -8.48 -9.74 10.34
N SER A 217 -8.93 -9.84 11.60
CA SER A 217 -9.37 -8.66 12.35
C SER A 217 -8.23 -7.66 12.60
N TRP A 218 -7.08 -8.19 13.03
CA TRP A 218 -5.88 -7.42 13.32
C TRP A 218 -4.62 -8.28 13.40
N ASP A 219 -4.75 -9.61 13.32
CA ASP A 219 -3.60 -10.52 13.30
C ASP A 219 -3.58 -11.34 12.00
N GLN A 220 -2.57 -12.19 11.89
CA GLN A 220 -2.38 -13.09 10.77
C GLN A 220 -1.95 -14.45 11.33
N PRO A 221 -2.51 -15.57 10.84
CA PRO A 221 -2.07 -16.91 11.24
C PRO A 221 -0.59 -17.10 10.92
N ALA A 222 0.12 -17.80 11.80
CA ALA A 222 1.55 -18.06 11.69
C ALA A 222 1.85 -19.50 11.24
N ILE A 223 0.93 -20.44 11.46
CA ILE A 223 1.04 -21.82 10.95
C ILE A 223 -0.02 -22.06 9.88
N LEU A 224 0.42 -22.48 8.70
CA LEU A 224 -0.45 -22.84 7.57
C LEU A 224 -0.38 -24.34 7.33
N GLY A 225 -1.54 -24.94 7.06
CA GLY A 225 -1.66 -26.40 6.93
C GLY A 225 -2.12 -27.08 8.21
N ASN A 226 -2.10 -28.42 8.21
CA ASN A 226 -2.55 -29.23 9.33
C ASN A 226 -1.39 -30.10 9.82
N GLY A 227 -0.84 -29.76 10.99
CA GLY A 227 0.16 -30.57 11.68
C GLY A 227 -0.39 -31.40 12.83
N GLY A 228 -1.70 -31.69 12.85
CA GLY A 228 -2.35 -32.49 13.88
C GLY A 228 -3.13 -31.68 14.90
N SER A 229 -3.48 -32.31 16.03
CA SER A 229 -4.35 -31.74 17.07
C SER A 229 -3.81 -30.47 17.72
N GLU A 230 -2.49 -30.31 17.75
CA GLU A 230 -1.79 -29.20 18.42
C GLU A 230 -1.60 -27.98 17.52
N THR A 231 -1.98 -28.07 16.23
CA THR A 231 -1.77 -26.97 15.26
C THR A 231 -2.30 -25.63 15.75
N ARG A 232 -3.49 -25.62 16.39
CA ARG A 232 -4.11 -24.38 16.89
C ARG A 232 -3.35 -23.78 18.07
N GLU A 233 -2.82 -24.62 18.95
CA GLU A 233 -2.05 -24.21 20.11
C GLU A 233 -0.69 -23.63 19.68
N ALA A 234 0.04 -24.37 18.84
CA ALA A 234 1.31 -23.92 18.29
C ALA A 234 1.17 -22.64 17.45
N ASP A 235 0.08 -22.48 16.68
CA ASP A 235 -0.19 -21.26 15.94
C ASP A 235 -0.41 -20.05 16.87
N THR A 236 -1.16 -20.24 17.95
CA THR A 236 -1.38 -19.19 18.96
C THR A 236 -0.06 -18.82 19.64
N LEU A 237 0.74 -19.81 20.01
CA LEU A 237 2.06 -19.61 20.61
C LEU A 237 3.02 -18.86 19.66
N LEU A 238 3.06 -19.24 18.39
CA LEU A 238 3.92 -18.58 17.40
C LEU A 238 3.46 -17.15 17.10
N ARG A 239 2.15 -16.90 17.05
CA ARG A 239 1.59 -15.54 16.92
C ARG A 239 1.97 -14.66 18.12
N PHE A 240 1.87 -15.19 19.34
CA PHE A 240 2.33 -14.50 20.55
C PHE A 240 3.82 -14.11 20.45
N TRP A 241 4.68 -15.04 20.04
CA TRP A 241 6.11 -14.76 19.90
C TRP A 241 6.44 -13.80 18.76
N ASN A 242 5.72 -13.89 17.64
CA ASN A 242 5.79 -12.93 16.55
C ASN A 242 5.46 -11.51 17.04
N ALA A 243 4.45 -11.35 17.89
CA ALA A 243 4.11 -10.07 18.51
C ALA A 243 5.23 -9.55 19.44
N LYS A 244 5.75 -10.41 20.35
CA LYS A 244 6.76 -10.01 21.33
C LYS A 244 8.12 -9.69 20.72
N ILE A 245 8.56 -10.49 19.74
CA ILE A 245 9.88 -10.35 19.11
C ILE A 245 9.83 -9.39 17.92
N GLY A 246 8.68 -9.32 17.23
CA GLY A 246 8.43 -8.44 16.10
C GLY A 246 8.72 -6.97 16.41
N ARG A 247 8.35 -6.45 17.59
CA ARG A 247 8.65 -5.07 17.97
C ARG A 247 10.16 -4.71 17.92
N ASN A 248 11.02 -5.64 18.32
CA ASN A 248 12.47 -5.37 18.44
C ASN A 248 13.27 -5.78 17.21
N LYS A 249 12.90 -6.90 16.59
CA LYS A 249 13.63 -7.46 15.43
C LYS A 249 12.94 -7.25 14.10
N GLN A 250 11.68 -6.81 14.12
CA GLN A 250 10.78 -6.76 12.98
C GLN A 250 10.63 -8.11 12.28
N VAL A 251 10.94 -9.23 12.95
CA VAL A 251 10.86 -10.57 12.36
C VAL A 251 9.44 -11.12 12.43
N LYS A 252 8.99 -11.77 11.36
CA LYS A 252 7.76 -12.56 11.32
C LYS A 252 8.10 -14.00 10.95
N MET A 253 7.72 -14.94 11.79
CA MET A 253 7.95 -16.37 11.61
C MET A 253 6.70 -17.05 11.09
N PHE A 254 6.88 -17.99 10.16
CA PHE A 254 5.82 -18.87 9.67
C PHE A 254 6.25 -20.32 9.70
N VAL A 255 5.29 -21.24 9.90
CA VAL A 255 5.48 -22.67 9.68
C VAL A 255 4.46 -23.14 8.66
N LEU A 256 4.92 -23.80 7.59
CA LEU A 256 4.08 -24.33 6.53
C LEU A 256 4.13 -25.85 6.58
N VAL A 257 3.00 -26.49 6.83
CA VAL A 257 2.89 -27.94 7.00
C VAL A 257 2.19 -28.56 5.80
N PHE A 258 2.97 -29.19 4.92
CA PHE A 258 2.49 -29.84 3.72
C PHE A 258 2.15 -31.32 3.96
N GLY A 259 1.15 -31.80 3.22
CA GLY A 259 0.66 -33.18 3.31
C GLY A 259 1.60 -34.24 2.72
N PRO A 260 1.20 -35.52 2.77
CA PRO A 260 2.05 -36.68 2.46
C PRO A 260 2.48 -36.81 1.00
N GLU A 261 1.85 -36.10 0.08
CA GLU A 261 2.21 -36.10 -1.34
C GLU A 261 3.25 -35.04 -1.69
N SER A 262 3.59 -34.17 -0.73
CA SER A 262 4.58 -33.11 -0.92
C SER A 262 6.01 -33.64 -0.87
N THR A 263 6.90 -32.91 -1.53
CA THR A 263 8.33 -33.22 -1.62
C THR A 263 9.15 -31.95 -1.34
N LEU A 264 10.48 -32.07 -1.27
CA LEU A 264 11.34 -30.91 -1.11
C LEU A 264 11.12 -29.87 -2.24
N GLU A 265 10.82 -30.35 -3.44
CA GLU A 265 10.45 -29.55 -4.60
C GLU A 265 9.19 -28.70 -4.34
N THR A 266 8.25 -29.18 -3.53
CA THR A 266 7.11 -28.37 -3.07
C THR A 266 7.57 -27.17 -2.23
N GLY A 267 8.57 -27.35 -1.36
CA GLY A 267 9.16 -26.26 -0.58
C GLY A 267 9.90 -25.23 -1.43
N LEU A 268 10.65 -25.69 -2.45
CA LEU A 268 11.32 -24.81 -3.42
C LEU A 268 10.31 -24.07 -4.32
N ALA A 269 9.22 -24.73 -4.69
CA ALA A 269 8.11 -24.11 -5.41
C ALA A 269 7.42 -23.05 -4.53
N GLN A 270 7.21 -23.32 -3.23
CA GLN A 270 6.67 -22.34 -2.29
C GLN A 270 7.58 -21.11 -2.17
N GLU A 271 8.90 -21.31 -2.10
CA GLU A 271 9.88 -20.22 -2.12
C GLU A 271 9.76 -19.38 -3.39
N SER A 272 9.66 -20.03 -4.56
CA SER A 272 9.51 -19.34 -5.83
C SER A 272 8.19 -18.58 -5.92
N TYR A 273 7.10 -19.18 -5.44
CA TYR A 273 5.78 -18.56 -5.40
C TYR A 273 5.75 -17.31 -4.51
N TRP A 274 6.41 -17.37 -3.35
CA TRP A 274 6.54 -16.24 -2.44
C TRP A 274 7.77 -15.37 -2.73
N LYS A 275 8.45 -15.59 -3.84
CA LYS A 275 9.65 -14.84 -4.27
C LYS A 275 10.72 -14.71 -3.17
N GLY A 276 10.98 -15.80 -2.44
CA GLY A 276 11.96 -15.84 -1.34
C GLY A 276 11.42 -15.38 0.01
N GLY A 277 10.13 -15.06 0.11
CA GLY A 277 9.53 -14.49 1.31
C GLY A 277 9.76 -12.98 1.42
N ASN A 278 9.09 -12.33 2.37
CA ASN A 278 9.36 -10.91 2.66
C ASN A 278 10.69 -10.75 3.39
N LYS A 279 11.33 -9.57 3.25
CA LYS A 279 12.67 -9.30 3.82
C LYS A 279 12.84 -9.56 5.32
N ASN A 280 11.73 -9.59 6.06
CA ASN A 280 11.69 -9.71 7.50
C ASN A 280 11.13 -11.05 7.97
N GLU A 281 11.00 -12.03 7.06
CA GLU A 281 10.39 -13.32 7.35
C GLU A 281 11.41 -14.42 7.61
N PHE A 282 11.03 -15.34 8.50
CA PHE A 282 11.69 -16.62 8.70
C PHE A 282 10.63 -17.72 8.60
N ILE A 283 10.58 -18.39 7.46
CA ILE A 283 9.54 -19.37 7.15
C ILE A 283 10.16 -20.77 7.15
N LEU A 284 9.58 -21.68 7.92
CA LEU A 284 9.92 -23.09 7.90
C LEU A 284 8.82 -23.84 7.13
N ALA A 285 9.15 -24.35 5.94
CA ALA A 285 8.31 -25.27 5.20
C ALA A 285 8.72 -26.71 5.53
N LEU A 286 7.74 -27.58 5.79
CA LEU A 286 7.98 -28.99 6.08
C LEU A 286 6.87 -29.86 5.50
N GLY A 287 7.23 -31.09 5.13
CA GLY A 287 6.26 -32.11 4.71
C GLY A 287 6.15 -33.23 5.74
N THR A 288 4.94 -33.76 5.90
CA THR A 288 4.69 -34.90 6.78
C THR A 288 4.09 -36.07 6.01
N ASP A 289 4.49 -37.29 6.33
CA ASP A 289 3.81 -38.48 5.83
C ASP A 289 2.44 -38.72 6.52
N ARG A 290 1.75 -39.80 6.16
CA ARG A 290 0.43 -40.13 6.73
C ARG A 290 0.47 -40.47 8.23
N SER A 291 1.65 -40.77 8.78
CA SER A 291 1.86 -41.03 10.21
C SER A 291 2.22 -39.77 11.00
N GLY A 292 2.35 -38.63 10.32
CA GLY A 292 2.79 -37.37 10.92
C GLY A 292 4.31 -37.26 11.04
N LYS A 293 5.07 -38.17 10.43
CA LYS A 293 6.54 -38.10 10.43
C LYS A 293 7.02 -37.06 9.42
N VAL A 294 7.95 -36.21 9.86
CA VAL A 294 8.57 -35.20 9.00
C VAL A 294 9.44 -35.89 7.95
N THR A 295 9.20 -35.62 6.67
CA THR A 295 9.90 -36.25 5.54
C THR A 295 10.92 -35.33 4.88
N TRP A 296 10.63 -34.03 4.84
CA TRP A 296 11.50 -33.01 4.29
C TRP A 296 11.24 -31.68 5.00
N THR A 297 12.23 -30.79 4.95
CA THR A 297 12.15 -29.44 5.49
C THR A 297 12.94 -28.47 4.63
N HIS A 298 12.47 -27.23 4.53
CA HIS A 298 13.09 -26.15 3.79
C HIS A 298 12.87 -24.82 4.53
N VAL A 299 13.88 -23.96 4.57
CA VAL A 299 13.78 -22.66 5.24
C VAL A 299 13.84 -21.56 4.19
N ILE A 300 12.79 -20.74 4.15
CA ILE A 300 12.67 -19.58 3.26
C ILE A 300 12.92 -18.33 4.11
N SER A 301 14.08 -17.68 3.89
CA SER A 301 14.43 -16.45 4.60
C SER A 301 15.63 -15.75 3.97
N TRP A 302 15.57 -14.43 3.94
CA TRP A 302 16.67 -13.55 3.50
C TRP A 302 17.80 -13.39 4.51
N THR A 303 17.68 -13.92 5.73
CA THR A 303 18.77 -13.89 6.72
C THR A 303 20.00 -14.63 6.18
N GLU A 304 21.19 -14.04 6.33
CA GLU A 304 22.48 -14.66 5.93
C GLU A 304 23.03 -15.60 7.02
N GLN A 305 22.25 -15.86 8.07
CA GLN A 305 22.63 -16.71 9.18
C GLN A 305 22.35 -18.17 8.85
N ASP A 306 23.22 -18.78 8.03
CA ASP A 306 23.01 -20.15 7.53
C ASP A 306 22.92 -21.19 8.64
N ARG A 307 23.69 -21.02 9.73
CA ARG A 307 23.58 -21.90 10.90
C ARG A 307 22.18 -21.90 11.51
N LEU A 308 21.50 -20.75 11.57
CA LEU A 308 20.11 -20.69 12.06
C LEU A 308 19.19 -21.53 11.16
N LYS A 309 19.34 -21.40 9.83
CA LYS A 309 18.54 -22.16 8.86
C LYS A 309 18.79 -23.66 9.01
N ILE A 310 20.05 -24.07 9.11
CA ILE A 310 20.45 -25.48 9.25
C ILE A 310 19.93 -26.06 10.58
N ASP A 311 20.17 -25.38 11.70
CA ASP A 311 19.82 -25.87 13.04
C ASP A 311 18.30 -26.07 13.19
N VAL A 312 17.47 -25.13 12.69
CA VAL A 312 16.00 -25.26 12.73
C VAL A 312 15.52 -26.38 11.80
N ARG A 313 16.11 -26.48 10.60
CA ARG A 313 15.77 -27.51 9.62
C ARG A 313 16.07 -28.92 10.15
N GLU A 314 17.25 -29.11 10.74
CA GLU A 314 17.67 -30.38 11.33
C GLU A 314 16.83 -30.75 12.54
N TYR A 315 16.48 -29.78 13.39
CA TYR A 315 15.60 -30.02 14.53
C TYR A 315 14.25 -30.60 14.09
N ALA A 316 13.59 -29.94 13.14
CA ALA A 316 12.30 -30.40 12.60
C ALA A 316 12.38 -31.79 11.95
N LEU A 317 13.46 -32.08 11.19
CA LEU A 317 13.65 -33.41 10.59
C LEU A 317 13.84 -34.52 11.61
N ASN A 318 14.42 -34.20 12.77
CA ASN A 318 14.81 -35.18 13.78
C ASN A 318 13.74 -35.46 14.85
N GLN A 319 12.60 -34.76 14.85
CA GLN A 319 11.50 -34.99 15.80
C GLN A 319 10.85 -36.39 15.68
N GLY A 320 11.02 -37.09 14.55
CA GLY A 320 10.40 -38.39 14.30
C GLY A 320 8.92 -38.25 13.94
N THR A 321 8.08 -37.81 14.88
CA THR A 321 6.69 -37.36 14.63
C THR A 321 6.63 -35.85 14.86
N LEU A 322 5.93 -35.11 14.00
CA LEU A 322 5.82 -33.67 14.11
C LEU A 322 5.14 -33.27 15.42
N ASP A 323 5.87 -32.53 16.26
CA ASP A 323 5.35 -31.82 17.42
C ASP A 323 5.53 -30.32 17.17
N LEU A 324 4.42 -29.66 16.85
CA LEU A 324 4.45 -28.25 16.46
C LEU A 324 4.74 -27.32 17.63
N VAL A 325 4.35 -27.68 18.86
CA VAL A 325 4.58 -26.84 20.04
C VAL A 325 6.05 -26.87 20.39
N ASP A 326 6.64 -28.05 20.48
CA ASP A 326 8.08 -28.26 20.72
C ASP A 326 8.93 -27.62 19.61
N LEU A 327 8.49 -27.71 18.34
CA LEU A 327 9.16 -27.06 17.22
C LEU A 327 9.17 -25.53 17.38
N VAL A 328 8.04 -24.94 17.78
CA VAL A 328 7.94 -23.49 18.04
C VAL A 328 8.83 -23.08 19.21
N ASP A 329 8.80 -23.85 20.31
CA ASP A 329 9.62 -23.60 21.50
C ASP A 329 11.13 -23.69 21.23
N TYR A 330 11.56 -24.51 20.26
CA TYR A 330 12.94 -24.52 19.79
C TYR A 330 13.25 -23.38 18.80
N MET A 331 12.40 -23.19 17.80
CA MET A 331 12.64 -22.25 16.70
C MET A 331 12.70 -20.80 17.19
N VAL A 332 11.77 -20.41 18.07
CA VAL A 332 11.62 -19.02 18.51
C VAL A 332 12.86 -18.49 19.23
N PRO A 333 13.45 -19.17 20.24
CA PRO A 333 14.69 -18.74 20.87
C PRO A 333 15.87 -18.63 19.89
N GLU A 334 15.98 -19.57 18.95
CA GLU A 334 17.06 -19.56 17.95
C GLU A 334 16.93 -18.37 16.99
N VAL A 335 15.73 -18.09 16.47
CA VAL A 335 15.44 -16.89 15.66
C VAL A 335 15.69 -15.62 16.49
N ARG A 336 15.18 -15.57 17.73
CA ARG A 336 15.40 -14.43 18.64
C ARG A 336 16.87 -14.17 18.90
N LYS A 337 17.70 -15.20 18.97
CA LYS A 337 19.15 -15.05 19.21
C LYS A 337 19.89 -14.68 17.94
N ARG A 338 19.63 -15.35 16.82
CA ARG A 338 20.52 -15.33 15.65
C ARG A 338 19.98 -14.56 14.46
N PHE A 339 18.67 -14.38 14.30
CA PHE A 339 18.10 -13.75 13.11
C PHE A 339 18.65 -12.32 12.91
N VAL A 340 19.09 -12.06 11.68
CA VAL A 340 19.53 -10.75 11.21
C VAL A 340 18.70 -10.40 9.98
N ARG A 341 17.99 -9.26 10.05
CA ARG A 341 17.20 -8.73 8.95
C ARG A 341 18.13 -8.29 7.82
N LYS A 342 17.88 -8.76 6.60
CA LYS A 342 18.63 -8.33 5.41
C LYS A 342 18.24 -6.90 5.03
N PRO A 343 19.18 -5.95 4.93
CA PRO A 343 18.88 -4.63 4.40
C PRO A 343 18.71 -4.74 2.87
N PHE A 344 17.51 -4.46 2.37
CA PHE A 344 17.23 -4.53 0.92
C PHE A 344 17.85 -3.38 0.11
N ALA A 345 18.41 -2.37 0.80
CA ALA A 345 19.28 -1.38 0.19
C ALA A 345 20.50 -2.01 -0.51
N ASP A 346 20.93 -3.19 -0.05
CA ASP A 346 22.00 -3.97 -0.68
C ASP A 346 21.69 -4.33 -2.13
N PHE A 347 20.40 -4.39 -2.51
CA PHE A 347 19.95 -4.71 -3.87
C PHE A 347 19.66 -3.49 -4.75
N SER A 348 19.97 -2.27 -4.27
CA SER A 348 19.76 -1.02 -5.02
C SER A 348 20.50 -0.97 -6.36
N TYR A 349 21.57 -1.77 -6.53
CA TYR A 349 22.30 -1.90 -7.79
C TYR A 349 21.52 -2.61 -8.90
N LEU A 350 20.45 -3.34 -8.56
CA LEU A 350 19.62 -4.02 -9.56
C LEU A 350 18.86 -2.99 -10.40
N THR A 351 18.97 -3.13 -11.71
CA THR A 351 18.18 -2.35 -12.67
C THR A 351 16.87 -3.07 -12.96
N VAL A 352 15.76 -2.34 -12.84
CA VAL A 352 14.42 -2.84 -13.16
C VAL A 352 14.02 -2.31 -14.53
N GLU A 353 13.69 -3.22 -15.45
CA GLU A 353 13.19 -2.82 -16.76
C GLU A 353 11.67 -2.75 -16.76
N PRO A 354 11.04 -1.72 -17.36
CA PRO A 354 9.60 -1.65 -17.47
C PRO A 354 9.04 -2.82 -18.29
N PRO A 355 7.89 -3.40 -17.90
CA PRO A 355 7.27 -4.50 -18.61
C PRO A 355 6.76 -4.03 -19.98
N GLY A 356 6.63 -4.96 -20.93
CA GLY A 356 6.25 -4.63 -22.31
C GLY A 356 4.95 -3.84 -22.44
N TRP A 357 3.94 -4.14 -21.62
CA TRP A 357 2.68 -3.39 -21.62
C TRP A 357 2.86 -1.93 -21.18
N ALA A 358 3.76 -1.66 -20.21
CA ALA A 358 4.04 -0.31 -19.74
C ALA A 358 4.78 0.47 -20.82
N VAL A 359 5.71 -0.17 -21.54
CA VAL A 359 6.33 0.41 -22.72
C VAL A 359 5.26 0.81 -23.74
N VAL A 360 4.34 -0.09 -24.12
CA VAL A 360 3.26 0.23 -25.09
C VAL A 360 2.39 1.38 -24.60
N LEU A 361 1.99 1.37 -23.32
CA LEU A 361 1.19 2.44 -22.74
C LEU A 361 1.91 3.79 -22.77
N SER A 362 3.22 3.82 -22.48
CA SER A 362 4.02 5.05 -22.54
C SER A 362 4.04 5.67 -23.95
N TYR A 363 4.10 4.84 -25.00
CA TYR A 363 4.04 5.30 -26.39
C TYR A 363 2.65 5.88 -26.70
N PHE A 364 1.59 5.21 -26.27
CA PHE A 364 0.22 5.67 -26.46
C PHE A 364 -0.06 7.01 -25.76
N LEU A 365 0.34 7.15 -24.50
CA LEU A 365 0.19 8.39 -23.74
C LEU A 365 1.01 9.53 -24.35
N THR A 366 2.26 9.25 -24.76
CA THR A 366 3.11 10.24 -25.43
C THR A 366 2.45 10.72 -26.72
N LEU A 367 1.86 9.82 -27.51
CA LEU A 367 1.12 10.17 -28.71
C LEU A 367 -0.08 11.08 -28.42
N LEU A 368 -0.93 10.74 -27.45
CA LEU A 368 -2.09 11.55 -27.08
C LEU A 368 -1.70 12.94 -26.60
N ILE A 369 -0.67 13.05 -25.76
CA ILE A 369 -0.16 14.33 -25.28
C ILE A 369 0.33 15.18 -26.45
N ASN A 370 1.10 14.59 -27.37
CA ASN A 370 1.60 15.32 -28.53
C ASN A 370 0.47 15.75 -29.48
N LEU A 371 -0.59 14.94 -29.64
CA LEU A 371 -1.78 15.34 -30.42
C LEU A 371 -2.51 16.51 -29.76
N GLY A 372 -2.71 16.46 -28.44
CA GLY A 372 -3.33 17.54 -27.68
C GLY A 372 -2.52 18.83 -27.71
N LEU A 373 -1.20 18.75 -27.54
CA LEU A 373 -0.28 19.89 -27.67
C LEU A 373 -0.28 20.43 -29.09
N SER A 374 -0.28 19.57 -30.11
CA SER A 374 -0.35 20.01 -31.52
C SER A 374 -1.65 20.77 -31.80
N PHE A 375 -2.78 20.27 -31.30
CA PHE A 375 -4.06 20.97 -31.42
C PHE A 375 -4.03 22.33 -30.71
N TRP A 376 -3.46 22.38 -29.49
CA TRP A 376 -3.29 23.62 -28.75
C TRP A 376 -2.42 24.61 -29.51
N ILE A 377 -1.24 24.21 -30.00
CA ILE A 377 -0.32 25.04 -30.80
C ILE A 377 -1.04 25.60 -32.04
N ILE A 378 -1.75 24.77 -32.79
CA ILE A 378 -2.45 25.20 -34.03
C ILE A 378 -3.58 26.21 -33.74
N ASN A 379 -4.26 26.06 -32.61
CA ASN A 379 -5.39 26.90 -32.24
C ASN A 379 -4.99 28.13 -31.39
N ASN A 380 -3.75 28.18 -30.91
CA ASN A 380 -3.23 29.30 -30.17
C ASN A 380 -2.99 30.48 -31.12
N ARG A 381 -3.80 31.54 -30.98
CA ARG A 381 -3.63 32.75 -31.77
C ARG A 381 -2.54 33.60 -31.14
N HIS A 382 -1.33 33.52 -31.67
CA HIS A 382 -0.29 34.48 -31.31
C HIS A 382 -0.42 35.72 -32.21
N GLU A 383 -0.69 36.86 -31.57
CA GLU A 383 -0.36 38.16 -32.16
C GLU A 383 1.15 38.16 -32.39
N GLU A 384 1.56 38.26 -33.65
CA GLU A 384 2.96 38.48 -33.97
C GLU A 384 3.43 39.72 -33.19
N TRP A 385 4.40 39.54 -32.30
CA TRP A 385 5.13 40.65 -31.71
C TRP A 385 5.99 41.27 -32.82
N THR A 386 5.34 41.96 -33.74
CA THR A 386 5.99 42.78 -34.75
C THR A 386 6.63 43.93 -33.99
N SER A 387 7.96 43.93 -33.97
CA SER A 387 8.75 45.05 -33.45
C SER A 387 8.33 46.33 -34.18
N SER A 388 7.54 47.16 -33.51
CA SER A 388 7.21 48.52 -33.93
C SER A 388 8.45 49.40 -33.78
N ARG A 389 9.44 49.25 -34.68
CA ARG A 389 10.57 50.17 -34.76
C ARG A 389 11.22 50.12 -36.13
N SER A 390 10.70 50.97 -37.03
CA SER A 390 11.50 51.92 -37.84
C SER A 390 10.78 52.27 -39.15
N ARG A 391 9.82 53.21 -39.13
CA ARG A 391 9.55 54.13 -40.25
C ARG A 391 8.97 55.44 -39.71
N HIS A 392 9.84 56.25 -39.13
CA HIS A 392 9.74 57.70 -39.20
C HIS A 392 11.15 58.22 -39.53
N TYR A 393 11.20 59.23 -40.41
CA TYR A 393 12.35 59.81 -41.13
C TYR A 393 12.78 58.91 -42.31
N GLU A 394 12.65 59.30 -43.57
CA GLU A 394 12.70 60.63 -44.22
C GLU A 394 11.54 60.87 -45.19
#